data_AF-S4NJZ8-F1
#
_entry.id   AF-S4NJZ8-F1
#
_cell.length_a   1.000
_cell.length_b   1.000
_cell.length_c   1.000
_cell.angle_alpha   90.00
_cell.angle_beta   90.00
_cell.angle_gamma   90.00
#
_symmetry.space_group_name_H-M   'P 1'
#
loop_
_entity.id
_entity.type
_entity.pdbx_description
1 polymer ?
#
loop_
_entity_poly.entity_id
_entity_poly.type
_entity_poly.pdbx_seq_one_letter_code
_entity_poly.pdbx_strand_id
1 'polypeptide(L)'
;MTTELEKCQNCELYDAHDPYFKKQKAIANQFLQEYNRTGYADSAERFQLLQDHLGSIGGGSVVTKDIPAGVVAVGNPCHVLRKVGQK
;
A
#
# COMPACT_ATOMS: atom_id res chain seq x y z
N MET A 1 4.09 27.16 8.78
CA MET A 1 4.71 26.87 7.46
C MET A 1 4.11 25.58 6.98
N THR A 2 3.76 25.47 5.69
CA THR A 2 3.30 24.20 5.11
C THR A 2 4.45 23.20 5.07
N THR A 3 4.16 21.98 5.46
CA THR A 3 5.11 20.84 5.41
C THR A 3 5.30 20.37 3.98
N GLU A 4 6.40 19.66 3.70
CA GLU A 4 6.64 19.08 2.36
C GLU A 4 5.60 18.01 2.00
N LEU A 5 5.00 17.35 3.01
CA LEU A 5 3.88 16.43 2.82
C LEU A 5 2.62 17.17 2.32
N GLU A 6 2.25 18.26 2.97
CA GLU A 6 1.07 19.05 2.57
C GLU A 6 1.23 19.60 1.14
N LYS A 7 2.43 20.08 0.78
CA LYS A 7 2.75 20.50 -0.60
C LYS A 7 2.57 19.37 -1.60
N CYS A 8 3.10 18.18 -1.29
CA CYS A 8 2.96 17.00 -2.13
C CYS A 8 1.48 16.58 -2.31
N GLN A 9 0.66 16.66 -1.25
CA GLN A 9 -0.76 16.31 -1.31
C GLN A 9 -1.60 17.33 -2.10
N ASN A 10 -1.18 18.59 -2.11
CA ASN A 10 -1.84 19.68 -2.82
C ASN A 10 -1.33 19.89 -4.26
N CYS A 11 -0.49 18.99 -4.77
CA CYS A 11 0.14 19.10 -6.10
C CYS A 11 1.02 20.35 -6.28
N GLU A 12 1.63 20.84 -5.20
CA GLU A 12 2.61 21.93 -5.22
C GLU A 12 4.04 21.39 -5.38
N LEU A 13 4.99 22.24 -5.74
CA LEU A 13 6.41 21.86 -5.77
C LEU A 13 6.89 21.54 -4.34
N TYR A 14 7.46 20.35 -4.15
CA TYR A 14 7.95 19.86 -2.86
C TYR A 14 9.35 19.24 -3.00
N ASP A 15 10.10 19.18 -1.90
CA ASP A 15 11.40 18.49 -1.85
C ASP A 15 11.23 17.01 -1.48
N ALA A 16 11.44 16.12 -2.47
CA ALA A 16 11.42 14.68 -2.26
C ALA A 16 12.61 14.14 -1.44
N HIS A 17 13.59 14.98 -1.09
CA HIS A 17 14.70 14.69 -0.18
C HIS A 17 14.47 15.16 1.26
N ASP A 18 13.30 15.74 1.55
CA ASP A 18 12.89 16.04 2.92
C ASP A 18 12.99 14.81 3.83
N PRO A 19 13.37 14.97 5.11
CA PRO A 19 13.46 13.87 6.07
C PRO A 19 12.21 12.99 6.15
N TYR A 20 11.01 13.55 5.96
CA TYR A 20 9.77 12.79 5.92
C TYR A 20 9.81 11.75 4.78
N PHE A 21 10.05 12.18 3.54
CA PHE A 21 10.06 11.28 2.38
C PHE A 21 11.22 10.29 2.43
N LYS A 22 12.40 10.70 2.94
CA LYS A 22 13.51 9.77 3.17
C LYS A 22 13.13 8.67 4.16
N LYS A 23 12.45 9.01 5.25
CA LYS A 23 11.95 8.04 6.23
C LYS A 23 10.92 7.10 5.60
N GLN A 24 9.95 7.63 4.84
CA GLN A 24 8.95 6.79 4.16
C GLN A 24 9.60 5.84 3.12
N LYS A 25 10.56 6.33 2.34
CA LYS A 25 11.35 5.51 1.40
C LYS A 25 12.13 4.41 2.13
N ALA A 26 12.72 4.71 3.28
CA ALA A 26 13.44 3.71 4.07
C ALA A 26 12.50 2.60 4.55
N ILE A 27 11.32 2.95 5.07
CA ILE A 27 10.28 1.99 5.49
C ILE A 27 9.85 1.12 4.30
N ALA A 28 9.54 1.74 3.16
CA ALA A 28 9.12 1.02 1.96
C ALA A 28 10.22 0.07 1.43
N ASN A 29 11.48 0.52 1.43
CA ASN A 29 12.61 -0.30 1.00
C ASN A 29 12.85 -1.49 1.93
N GLN A 30 12.76 -1.29 3.25
CA GLN A 30 12.89 -2.37 4.22
C GLN A 30 11.78 -3.43 4.03
N PHE A 31 10.53 -2.99 3.91
CA PHE A 31 9.40 -3.86 3.58
C PHE A 31 9.66 -4.68 2.30
N LEU A 32 10.07 -4.02 1.21
CA LEU A 32 10.33 -4.70 -0.05
C LEU A 32 11.46 -5.72 0.08
N GLN A 33 12.49 -5.43 0.86
CA GLN A 33 13.57 -6.38 1.11
C GLN A 33 13.08 -7.61 1.88
N GLU A 34 12.28 -7.43 2.92
CA GLU A 34 11.69 -8.53 3.70
C GLU A 34 10.73 -9.35 2.84
N TYR A 35 9.81 -8.68 2.13
CA TYR A 35 8.85 -9.32 1.23
C TYR A 35 9.54 -10.11 0.11
N ASN A 36 10.54 -9.54 -0.57
CA ASN A 36 11.22 -10.20 -1.69
C ASN A 36 12.12 -11.37 -1.25
N ARG A 37 12.43 -11.49 0.04
CA ARG A 37 13.16 -12.64 0.59
C ARG A 37 12.28 -13.85 0.86
N THR A 38 10.96 -13.67 0.93
CA THR A 38 10.01 -14.78 1.13
C THR A 38 10.00 -15.72 -0.08
N GLY A 39 10.02 -17.03 0.16
CA GLY A 39 9.92 -18.06 -0.87
C GLY A 39 8.48 -18.31 -1.32
N TYR A 40 8.28 -19.31 -2.19
CA TYR A 40 6.92 -19.69 -2.64
C TYR A 40 6.09 -20.32 -1.50
N ALA A 41 6.74 -21.04 -0.58
CA ALA A 41 6.08 -21.74 0.53
C ALA A 41 5.64 -20.80 1.67
N ASP A 42 6.23 -19.61 1.77
CA ASP A 42 6.06 -18.68 2.90
C ASP A 42 4.83 -17.78 2.71
N SER A 43 3.70 -18.36 2.30
CA SER A 43 2.48 -17.63 1.96
C SER A 43 1.89 -16.89 3.16
N ALA A 44 1.97 -17.47 4.36
CA ALA A 44 1.49 -16.84 5.60
C ALA A 44 2.36 -15.63 6.00
N GLU A 45 3.69 -15.78 5.96
CA GLU A 45 4.62 -14.68 6.24
C GLU A 45 4.47 -13.55 5.22
N ARG A 46 4.41 -13.91 3.92
CA ARG A 46 4.15 -12.96 2.84
C ARG A 46 2.86 -12.18 3.05
N PHE A 47 1.78 -12.87 3.44
CA PHE A 47 0.50 -12.24 3.72
C PHE A 47 0.61 -11.28 4.92
N GLN A 48 1.28 -11.67 6.00
CA GLN A 48 1.48 -10.82 7.16
C GLN A 48 2.27 -9.54 6.81
N LEU A 49 3.38 -9.68 6.09
CA LEU A 49 4.18 -8.54 5.62
C LEU A 49 3.34 -7.55 4.78
N LEU A 50 2.45 -8.06 3.93
CA LEU A 50 1.53 -7.22 3.17
C LEU A 50 0.50 -6.54 4.09
N GLN A 51 -0.03 -7.22 5.11
CA GLN A 51 -0.96 -6.62 6.06
C GLN A 51 -0.32 -5.52 6.92
N ASP A 52 0.94 -5.70 7.30
CA ASP A 52 1.65 -4.76 8.17
C ASP A 52 2.03 -3.47 7.45
N HIS A 53 2.32 -3.56 6.14
CA HIS A 53 2.81 -2.42 5.36
C HIS A 53 1.77 -1.81 4.41
N LEU A 54 0.72 -2.55 4.04
CA LEU A 54 -0.39 -2.05 3.24
C LEU A 54 -1.60 -1.81 4.14
N GLY A 55 -2.36 -0.75 3.87
CA GLY A 55 -3.47 -0.35 4.75
C GLY A 55 -4.53 -1.45 4.97
N SER A 56 -5.13 -1.97 3.91
CA SER A 56 -6.04 -3.12 4.00
C SER A 56 -5.92 -3.99 2.75
N ILE A 57 -5.85 -5.31 2.97
CA ILE A 57 -5.81 -6.30 1.91
C ILE A 57 -6.87 -7.38 2.18
N GLY A 58 -7.61 -7.76 1.14
CA GLY A 58 -8.50 -8.91 1.19
C GLY A 58 -7.70 -10.21 1.15
N GLY A 59 -7.98 -11.14 2.07
CA GLY A 59 -7.43 -12.49 2.00
C GLY A 59 -7.80 -13.18 0.69
N GLY A 60 -6.80 -13.74 0.00
CA GLY A 60 -7.02 -14.44 -1.27
C GLY A 60 -7.36 -13.53 -2.46
N SER A 61 -7.14 -12.21 -2.36
CA SER A 61 -7.41 -11.30 -3.47
C SER A 61 -6.35 -11.36 -4.58
N VAL A 62 -6.77 -11.62 -5.83
CA VAL A 62 -5.89 -11.57 -7.01
C VAL A 62 -6.32 -10.41 -7.90
N VAL A 63 -5.56 -9.32 -7.85
CA VAL A 63 -5.84 -8.09 -8.61
C VAL A 63 -5.31 -8.24 -10.02
N THR A 64 -6.22 -8.36 -11.00
CA THR A 64 -5.87 -8.52 -12.42
C THR A 64 -6.13 -7.27 -13.26
N LYS A 65 -6.76 -6.25 -12.66
CA LYS A 65 -7.16 -4.97 -13.29
C LYS A 65 -7.11 -3.85 -12.24
N ASP A 66 -7.07 -2.60 -12.69
CA ASP A 66 -7.07 -1.44 -11.80
C ASP A 66 -8.29 -1.40 -10.88
N ILE A 67 -8.08 -0.99 -9.63
CA ILE A 67 -9.13 -0.83 -8.62
C ILE A 67 -9.38 0.67 -8.41
N PRO A 68 -10.62 1.17 -8.60
CA PRO A 68 -10.95 2.56 -8.33
C PRO A 68 -10.66 2.97 -6.88
N ALA A 69 -10.24 4.22 -6.66
CA ALA A 69 -10.01 4.72 -5.32
C ALA A 69 -11.31 4.74 -4.48
N GLY A 70 -11.18 4.49 -3.17
CA GLY A 70 -12.30 4.62 -2.23
C GLY A 70 -13.29 3.45 -2.22
N VAL A 71 -12.90 2.28 -2.71
CA VAL A 71 -13.73 1.06 -2.69
C VAL A 71 -13.09 -0.08 -1.90
N VAL A 72 -13.93 -0.98 -1.40
CA VAL A 72 -13.52 -2.29 -0.89
C VAL A 72 -13.65 -3.28 -2.04
N ALA A 73 -12.57 -3.96 -2.40
CA ALA A 73 -12.52 -4.99 -3.44
C ALA A 73 -11.95 -6.29 -2.86
N VAL A 74 -12.54 -7.43 -3.24
CA VAL A 74 -12.17 -8.77 -2.73
C VAL A 74 -12.29 -9.86 -3.80
N GLY A 75 -11.68 -11.03 -3.55
CA GLY A 75 -11.86 -12.24 -4.37
C GLY A 75 -10.71 -12.57 -5.34
N ASN A 76 -10.77 -13.77 -5.93
CA ASN A 76 -9.85 -14.24 -6.96
C ASN A 76 -10.65 -14.69 -8.21
N PRO A 77 -10.67 -13.91 -9.30
CA PRO A 77 -10.08 -12.57 -9.44
C PRO A 77 -10.81 -11.51 -8.59
N CYS A 78 -10.12 -10.40 -8.29
CA CYS A 78 -10.60 -9.34 -7.40
C CYS A 78 -11.67 -8.46 -8.07
N HIS A 79 -12.79 -8.23 -7.38
CA HIS A 79 -13.90 -7.40 -7.84
C HIS A 79 -14.30 -6.36 -6.78
N VAL A 80 -14.79 -5.21 -7.23
CA VAL A 80 -15.34 -4.16 -6.36
C VAL A 80 -16.58 -4.70 -5.66
N LEU A 81 -16.57 -4.71 -4.33
CA LEU A 81 -17.69 -5.12 -3.49
C LEU A 81 -18.60 -3.93 -3.14
N ARG A 82 -18.00 -2.84 -2.64
CA ARG A 82 -18.73 -1.66 -2.15
C ARG A 82 -17.83 -0.44 -1.99
N LYS A 83 -18.40 0.74 -1.73
CA LYS A 83 -17.64 1.94 -1.34
C LYS A 83 -17.15 1.83 0.11
N VAL A 84 -16.00 2.43 0.40
CA VAL A 84 -15.50 2.59 1.78
C VAL A 84 -16.51 3.41 2.59
N GLY A 85 -16.79 3.01 3.83
CA GLY A 85 -17.74 3.68 4.72
C GLY A 85 -19.21 3.25 4.60
N GLN A 86 -19.60 2.53 3.54
CA GLN A 86 -20.93 1.92 3.43
C GLN A 86 -20.87 0.47 3.92
N LYS A 87 -21.68 0.09 4.92
CA LYS A 87 -21.80 -1.30 5.38
C LYS A 87 -22.96 -2.00 4.69
#